data_AF-A0A356X1Z2-F1
#
_entry.id   AF-A0A356X1Z2-F1
#
_cell.length_a   1.000
_cell.length_b   1.000
_cell.length_c   1.000
_cell.angle_alpha   90.00
_cell.angle_beta   90.00
_cell.angle_gamma   90.00
#
_symmetry.space_group_name_H-M   'P 1'
#
loop_
_entity.id
_entity.type
_entity.pdbx_description
1 polymer ?
#
loop_
_entity_poly.entity_id
_entity_poly.type
_entity_poly.pdbx_seq_one_letter_code
_entity_poly.pdbx_strand_id
1 'polypeptide(L)'
;QGRTVKPDPYPGRGYFYRSDHFNMAKVGIPAIFPNPGTEYIGKGKGFLAVRDSVADANYHTVNDEINEYWDLSGAEADTRLFFLTGFRAINHDDLQSWKQGDEFEATRLKMLQNRP
;
A
#
# COMPACT_ATOMS: atom_id res chain seq x y z
N GLN A 1 -2.48 11.36 -10.88
CA GLN A 1 -1.80 10.19 -11.46
C GLN A 1 -2.76 9.21 -12.16
N GLY A 2 -4.06 9.54 -12.39
CA GLY A 2 -4.97 8.63 -13.12
C GLY A 2 -5.29 7.29 -12.43
N ARG A 3 -5.02 7.20 -11.12
CA ARG A 3 -5.23 5.99 -10.32
C ARG A 3 -6.60 6.03 -9.65
N THR A 4 -7.21 4.86 -9.48
CA THR A 4 -8.47 4.68 -8.76
C THR A 4 -8.23 3.78 -7.55
N VAL A 5 -8.66 4.23 -6.37
CA VAL A 5 -8.62 3.40 -5.17
C VAL A 5 -9.73 2.36 -5.24
N LYS A 6 -9.39 1.08 -5.05
CA LYS A 6 -10.34 -0.03 -4.99
C LYS A 6 -10.13 -0.83 -3.70
N PRO A 7 -11.15 -1.56 -3.23
CA PRO A 7 -10.97 -2.53 -2.15
C PRO A 7 -9.89 -3.55 -2.49
N ASP A 8 -9.27 -4.15 -1.47
CA ASP A 8 -8.34 -5.27 -1.67
C ASP A 8 -9.08 -6.39 -2.45
N PRO A 9 -8.57 -6.80 -3.62
CA PRO A 9 -9.19 -7.89 -4.39
C PRO A 9 -9.05 -9.25 -3.71
N TYR A 10 -8.15 -9.40 -2.72
CA TYR A 10 -7.88 -10.65 -2.03
C TYR A 10 -7.82 -10.50 -0.50
N PRO A 11 -8.89 -10.00 0.15
CA PRO A 11 -8.86 -9.65 1.57
C PRO A 11 -8.52 -10.85 2.48
N GLY A 12 -8.89 -12.06 2.08
CA GLY A 12 -8.55 -13.30 2.81
C GLY A 12 -7.05 -13.62 2.89
N ARG A 13 -6.19 -12.93 2.13
CA ARG A 13 -4.73 -13.09 2.22
C ARG A 13 -4.11 -12.26 3.35
N GLY A 14 -4.86 -11.30 3.90
CA GLY A 14 -4.47 -10.51 5.05
C GLY A 14 -3.22 -9.66 4.83
N TYR A 15 -3.00 -9.14 3.63
CA TYR A 15 -1.74 -8.45 3.27
C TYR A 15 -1.41 -7.25 4.18
N PHE A 16 -2.41 -6.47 4.57
CA PHE A 16 -2.22 -5.35 5.51
C PHE A 16 -1.57 -5.79 6.83
N TYR A 17 -1.99 -6.94 7.37
CA TYR A 17 -1.52 -7.46 8.66
C TYR A 17 -0.12 -8.11 8.60
N ARG A 18 0.49 -8.21 7.42
CA ARG A 18 1.72 -8.99 7.18
C ARG A 18 2.93 -8.13 6.76
N SER A 19 2.88 -6.83 7.04
CA SER A 19 3.96 -5.89 6.75
C SER A 19 4.21 -4.96 7.95
N ASP A 20 5.34 -4.25 7.96
CA ASP A 20 5.86 -3.53 9.13
C ASP A 20 4.93 -2.43 9.67
N HIS A 21 4.17 -1.80 8.77
CA HIS A 21 3.23 -0.75 9.13
C HIS A 21 2.15 -1.22 10.10
N PHE A 22 1.83 -2.52 10.13
CA PHE A 22 0.82 -3.09 11.01
C PHE A 22 1.14 -2.85 12.49
N ASN A 23 2.41 -2.95 12.90
CA ASN A 23 2.79 -2.70 14.29
C ASN A 23 2.51 -1.25 14.73
N MET A 24 2.57 -0.30 13.80
CA MET A 24 2.19 1.09 14.02
C MET A 24 0.67 1.24 14.12
N ALA A 25 -0.07 0.57 13.25
CA ALA A 25 -1.54 0.55 13.28
C ALA A 25 -2.09 -0.03 14.60
N LYS A 26 -1.46 -1.10 15.12
CA LYS A 26 -1.81 -1.72 16.41
C LYS A 26 -1.77 -0.77 17.60
N VAL A 27 -0.96 0.29 17.53
CA VAL A 27 -0.85 1.31 18.59
C VAL A 27 -1.56 2.60 18.22
N GLY A 28 -2.36 2.61 17.15
CA GLY A 28 -3.18 3.74 16.76
C GLY A 28 -2.47 4.77 15.89
N ILE A 29 -1.34 4.45 15.27
CA ILE A 29 -0.72 5.32 14.25
C ILE A 29 -1.37 4.98 12.89
N PRO A 30 -2.02 5.95 12.20
CA PRO A 30 -2.60 5.71 10.88
C PRO A 30 -1.56 5.24 9.87
N ALA A 31 -1.92 4.20 9.12
CA ALA A 31 -1.06 3.60 8.10
C ALA A 31 -1.82 3.36 6.81
N ILE A 32 -1.11 3.45 5.69
CA ILE A 32 -1.60 3.04 4.37
C ILE A 32 -0.70 1.93 3.82
N PHE A 33 -1.31 1.01 3.09
CA PHE A 33 -0.59 -0.07 2.40
C PHE A 33 -1.17 -0.26 0.99
N PRO A 34 -0.75 0.57 0.02
CA PRO A 34 -1.17 0.41 -1.36
C PRO A 34 -0.63 -0.90 -1.95
N ASN A 35 -1.54 -1.75 -2.45
CA ASN A 35 -1.20 -2.93 -3.24
C ASN A 35 -1.30 -2.63 -4.74
N PRO A 36 -0.60 -3.40 -5.61
CA PRO A 36 -0.63 -3.18 -7.05
C PRO A 36 -2.02 -3.41 -7.68
N GLY A 37 -2.91 -4.14 -7.01
CA GLY A 37 -4.25 -4.44 -7.48
C GLY A 37 -4.26 -5.36 -8.72
N THR A 38 -5.36 -5.30 -9.48
CA THR A 38 -5.60 -6.17 -10.65
C THR A 38 -5.68 -5.41 -11.97
N GLU A 39 -5.70 -4.08 -11.93
CA GLU A 39 -5.83 -3.20 -13.10
C GLU A 39 -4.61 -2.28 -13.21
N TYR A 40 -4.01 -2.27 -14.40
CA TYR A 40 -2.74 -1.59 -14.65
C TYR A 40 -2.93 -0.55 -15.74
N ILE A 41 -2.58 0.71 -15.43
CA ILE A 41 -2.74 1.84 -16.35
C ILE A 41 -1.91 1.59 -17.62
N GLY A 42 -2.54 1.77 -18.79
CA GLY A 42 -1.87 1.59 -20.08
C GLY A 42 -1.57 0.14 -20.47
N LYS A 43 -1.98 -0.85 -19.67
CA LYS A 43 -1.83 -2.27 -20.00
C LYS A 43 -3.18 -2.87 -20.41
N GLY A 44 -3.16 -3.75 -21.40
CA GLY A 44 -4.37 -4.35 -21.97
C GLY A 44 -4.98 -5.47 -21.12
N LYS A 45 -6.12 -5.99 -21.60
CA LYS A 45 -6.73 -7.21 -21.06
C LYS A 45 -5.71 -8.36 -21.12
N GLY A 46 -5.54 -9.08 -20.02
CA GLY A 46 -4.58 -10.20 -19.91
C GLY A 46 -3.26 -9.87 -19.21
N PHE A 47 -2.92 -8.58 -19.00
CA PHE A 47 -1.69 -8.21 -18.32
C PHE A 47 -1.59 -8.76 -16.89
N LEU A 48 -2.73 -8.91 -16.20
CA LEU A 48 -2.79 -9.53 -14.88
C LEU A 48 -2.16 -10.93 -14.86
N ALA A 49 -2.48 -11.78 -15.84
CA ALA A 49 -1.95 -13.13 -15.92
C ALA A 49 -0.44 -13.15 -16.20
N VAL A 50 0.04 -12.22 -17.03
CA VAL A 50 1.49 -12.04 -17.25
C VAL A 50 2.17 -11.62 -15.95
N ARG A 51 1.63 -10.63 -15.26
CA ARG A 51 2.14 -10.15 -13.96
C ARG A 51 2.16 -11.28 -12.92
N ASP A 52 1.09 -12.06 -12.82
CA ASP A 52 1.01 -13.21 -11.90
C ASP A 52 2.07 -14.28 -12.24
N SER A 53 2.20 -14.64 -13.53
CA SER A 53 3.21 -15.61 -13.97
C SER A 53 4.65 -15.13 -13.70
N VAL A 54 4.92 -13.83 -13.85
CA VAL A 54 6.23 -13.25 -13.52
C VAL A 54 6.44 -13.27 -12.01
N ALA A 55 5.44 -12.90 -11.21
CA ALA A 55 5.55 -12.93 -9.75
C ALA A 55 5.82 -14.36 -9.24
N ASP A 56 5.09 -15.36 -9.74
CA ASP A 56 5.24 -16.76 -9.33
C ASP A 56 6.64 -17.34 -9.66
N ALA A 57 7.25 -16.90 -10.78
CA ALA A 57 8.57 -17.36 -11.19
C ALA A 57 9.73 -16.70 -10.43
N ASN A 58 9.54 -15.47 -9.94
CA ASN A 58 10.63 -14.64 -9.41
C ASN A 58 10.54 -14.41 -7.90
N TYR A 59 9.36 -14.20 -7.34
CA TYR A 59 9.21 -13.79 -5.94
C TYR A 59 9.73 -14.85 -4.96
N HIS A 60 10.62 -14.44 -4.04
CA HIS A 60 11.28 -15.34 -3.07
C HIS A 60 12.06 -16.51 -3.70
N THR A 61 12.55 -16.34 -4.93
CA THR A 61 13.42 -17.32 -5.59
C THR A 61 14.77 -16.69 -5.93
N VAL A 62 15.70 -17.51 -6.39
CA VAL A 62 17.00 -17.05 -6.91
C VAL A 62 16.87 -16.22 -8.20
N ASN A 63 15.69 -16.22 -8.83
CA ASN A 63 15.44 -15.43 -10.05
C ASN A 63 15.00 -13.99 -9.73
N ASP A 64 14.90 -13.60 -8.44
CA ASP A 64 14.58 -12.23 -8.01
C ASP A 64 15.77 -11.28 -8.27
N GLU A 65 16.13 -11.14 -9.54
CA GLU A 65 17.18 -10.31 -10.07
C GLU A 65 16.61 -9.32 -11.08
N ILE A 66 17.33 -8.22 -11.32
CA ILE A 66 16.96 -7.25 -12.36
C ILE A 66 16.98 -7.95 -13.71
N ASN A 67 15.83 -7.95 -14.38
CA ASN A 67 15.65 -8.63 -15.66
C ASN A 67 14.72 -7.83 -16.58
N GLU A 68 14.43 -8.36 -17.77
CA GLU A 68 13.62 -7.69 -18.79
C GLU A 68 12.17 -7.38 -18.36
N TYR A 69 11.66 -8.05 -17.32
CA TYR A 69 10.33 -7.80 -16.76
C TYR A 69 10.29 -6.65 -15.75
N TRP A 70 11.46 -6.08 -15.38
CA TRP A 70 11.55 -4.92 -14.49
C TRP A 70 11.20 -3.61 -15.21
N ASP A 71 9.91 -3.38 -15.44
CA ASP A 71 9.38 -2.09 -15.86
C ASP A 71 9.27 -1.14 -14.65
N LEU A 72 10.28 -0.29 -14.46
CA LEU A 72 10.37 0.63 -13.31
C LEU A 72 9.42 1.83 -13.38
N SER A 73 8.64 2.02 -14.45
CA SER A 73 7.72 3.15 -14.58
C SER A 73 6.65 3.16 -13.49
N GLY A 74 6.19 1.97 -13.07
CA GLY A 74 5.28 1.80 -11.94
C GLY A 74 5.93 2.24 -10.62
N ALA A 75 7.16 1.77 -10.38
CA ALA A 75 7.94 2.11 -9.19
C ALA A 75 8.19 3.62 -9.08
N GLU A 76 8.54 4.29 -10.18
CA GLU A 76 8.69 5.75 -10.21
C GLU A 76 7.39 6.47 -9.77
N ALA A 77 6.25 6.04 -10.31
CA ALA A 77 4.96 6.62 -9.98
C ALA A 77 4.56 6.36 -8.51
N ASP A 78 4.89 5.19 -7.97
CA ASP A 78 4.70 4.83 -6.56
C ASP A 78 5.58 5.67 -5.65
N THR A 79 6.87 5.83 -5.98
CA THR A 79 7.79 6.69 -5.22
C THR A 79 7.27 8.11 -5.14
N ARG A 80 6.77 8.68 -6.25
CA ARG A 80 6.16 10.02 -6.25
C ARG A 80 4.91 10.07 -5.36
N LEU A 81 4.07 9.03 -5.38
CA LEU A 81 2.88 8.96 -4.52
C LEU A 81 3.25 8.95 -3.04
N PHE A 82 4.20 8.09 -2.64
CA PHE A 82 4.64 7.99 -1.26
C PHE A 82 5.32 9.28 -0.77
N PHE A 83 6.17 9.88 -1.61
CA PHE A 83 6.77 11.18 -1.32
C PHE A 83 5.70 12.26 -1.08
N LEU A 84 4.75 12.40 -2.00
CA LEU A 84 3.68 13.40 -1.88
C LEU A 84 2.79 13.14 -0.66
N THR A 85 2.54 11.87 -0.33
CA THR A 85 1.74 11.49 0.84
C THR A 85 2.46 11.88 2.13
N GLY A 86 3.73 11.51 2.26
CA GLY A 86 4.56 11.87 3.41
C GLY A 86 4.71 13.39 3.52
N PHE A 87 5.02 14.08 2.43
CA PHE A 87 5.16 15.53 2.37
C PHE A 87 3.88 16.24 2.81
N ARG A 88 2.71 15.81 2.33
CA ARG A 88 1.43 16.37 2.76
C ARG A 88 1.14 16.07 4.21
N ALA A 89 1.42 14.85 4.67
CA ALA A 89 1.18 14.45 6.05
C ALA A 89 1.99 15.29 7.05
N ILE A 90 3.28 15.53 6.78
CA ILE A 90 4.12 16.32 7.69
C ILE A 90 3.81 17.82 7.68
N ASN A 91 3.15 18.33 6.63
CA ASN A 91 2.78 19.74 6.47
C ASN A 91 1.28 20.00 6.69
N HIS A 92 0.53 19.03 7.22
CA HIS A 92 -0.88 19.20 7.52
C HIS A 92 -1.07 19.74 8.94
N ASP A 93 -1.99 20.69 9.13
CA ASP A 93 -2.27 21.29 10.45
C ASP A 93 -2.86 20.26 11.42
N ASP A 94 -3.78 19.44 10.92
CA ASP A 94 -4.37 18.34 11.68
C ASP A 94 -3.53 17.08 11.60
N LEU A 95 -3.59 16.30 12.66
CA LEU A 95 -3.04 14.97 12.68
C LEU A 95 -3.91 14.00 11.89
N GLN A 96 -3.23 13.03 11.29
CA GLN A 96 -3.84 11.97 10.51
C GLN A 96 -4.76 11.14 11.41
N SER A 97 -5.86 10.66 10.83
CA SER A 97 -6.85 9.80 11.48
C SER A 97 -7.09 8.54 10.66
N TRP A 98 -7.69 7.54 11.30
CA TRP A 98 -8.33 6.45 10.58
C TRP A 98 -9.65 6.92 9.97
N LYS A 99 -10.16 6.17 8.99
CA LYS A 99 -11.53 6.37 8.53
C LYS A 99 -12.50 5.93 9.62
N GLN A 100 -13.67 6.57 9.65
CA GLN A 100 -14.73 6.19 10.58
C GLN A 100 -15.14 4.73 10.36
N GLY A 101 -15.22 3.96 11.45
CA GLY A 101 -15.57 2.53 11.44
C GLY A 101 -14.41 1.60 11.10
N ASP A 102 -13.20 2.13 10.89
CA ASP A 102 -11.98 1.33 10.76
C ASP A 102 -11.63 0.64 12.10
N GLU A 103 -11.14 -0.59 12.03
CA GLU A 103 -10.83 -1.38 13.23
C GLU A 103 -9.79 -0.72 14.16
N PHE A 104 -8.92 0.14 13.62
CA PHE A 104 -7.89 0.84 14.38
C PHE A 104 -8.32 2.22 14.91
N GLU A 105 -9.52 2.70 14.55
CA GLU A 105 -10.02 4.01 14.94
C GLU A 105 -10.08 4.17 16.47
N ALA A 106 -10.67 3.20 17.17
CA ALA A 106 -10.81 3.23 18.63
C ALA A 106 -9.44 3.32 19.33
N THR A 107 -8.45 2.58 18.83
CA THR A 107 -7.07 2.61 19.35
C THR A 107 -6.43 3.98 19.13
N ARG A 108 -6.61 4.59 17.96
CA ARG A 108 -6.15 5.97 17.69
C ARG A 108 -6.76 6.96 18.68
N LEU A 109 -8.07 6.93 18.88
CA LEU A 109 -8.75 7.86 19.78
C LEU A 109 -8.24 7.73 21.21
N LYS A 110 -8.05 6.50 21.69
CA LYS A 110 -7.43 6.24 23.01
C LYS A 110 -5.99 6.77 23.09
N MET A 111 -5.19 6.59 22.03
CA MET A 111 -3.82 7.11 21.98
C MET A 111 -3.80 8.64 22.03
N LEU A 112 -4.74 9.32 21.37
CA LEU A 112 -4.84 10.79 21.39
C LEU A 112 -5.25 11.34 22.77
N GLN A 113 -6.12 10.63 23.50
CA GLN A 113 -6.56 11.02 24.84
C GLN A 113 -5.43 10.95 25.88
N ASN A 114 -4.52 9.99 25.74
CA ASN A 114 -3.41 9.76 26.67
C ASN A 114 -2.13 10.55 26.30
N ARG A 115 -2.26 11.58 25.47
CA ARG A 115 -1.12 12.43 25.14
C ARG A 115 -0.70 13.26 26.34
N PRO A 116 0.61 13.35 26.61
CA PRO A 116 1.12 14.25 27.64
C PRO A 116 0.79 15.71 27.33
#